data_AF-A0A3S4MG02-F1
#
_entry.id   AF-A0A3S4MG02-F1
#
_cell.length_a   1.000
_cell.length_b   1.000
_cell.length_c   1.000
_cell.angle_alpha   90.00
_cell.angle_beta   90.00
_cell.angle_gamma   90.00
#
_symmetry.space_group_name_H-M   'P 1'
#
loop_
_entity.id
_entity.type
_entity.pdbx_description
1 polymer ?
#
loop_
_entity_poly.entity_id
_entity_poly.type
_entity_poly.pdbx_seq_one_letter_code
_entity_poly.pdbx_strand_id
1 'polypeptide(L)'
;MGCFIDRCRKVMDDMELGIVKKKDGDLYSAFTIRSMRSNIRVVQSFVVATRGVLRMKDVNKELVADFHQFLLDKNLAKNTISGRLNGLRFWIRRFCGEKLLDYCGERGKYPMEITTAIALSIEELRTLYI
;
A
#
# COMPACT_ATOMS: atom_id res chain seq x y z
N MET A 1 1.71 -15.52 -18.09
CA MET A 1 1.73 -14.20 -17.42
C MET A 1 1.09 -14.34 -16.05
N GLY A 2 1.81 -14.01 -14.97
CA GLY A 2 1.34 -14.22 -13.60
C GLY A 2 0.27 -13.23 -13.13
N CYS A 3 -0.45 -13.60 -12.07
CA CYS A 3 -1.35 -12.73 -11.32
C CYS A 3 -0.54 -11.77 -10.43
N PHE A 4 -0.88 -10.48 -10.44
CA PHE A 4 -0.18 -9.45 -9.67
C PHE A 4 -0.25 -9.73 -8.17
N ILE A 5 -1.44 -10.05 -7.65
CA ILE A 5 -1.67 -10.27 -6.22
C ILE A 5 -0.91 -11.50 -5.73
N ASP A 6 -0.90 -12.58 -6.51
CA ASP A 6 -0.18 -13.81 -6.13
C ASP A 6 1.33 -13.60 -6.13
N ARG A 7 1.85 -12.79 -7.05
CA ARG A 7 3.26 -12.40 -7.02
C ARG A 7 3.60 -11.56 -5.79
N CYS A 8 2.74 -10.62 -5.39
CA CYS A 8 2.92 -9.87 -4.15
C CYS A 8 2.95 -10.81 -2.94
N ARG A 9 2.02 -11.76 -2.86
CA ARG A 9 1.97 -12.75 -1.77
C ARG A 9 3.25 -13.57 -1.69
N LYS A 10 3.68 -14.14 -2.81
CA LYS A 10 4.93 -14.90 -2.88
C LYS A 10 6.12 -14.08 -2.36
N VAL A 11 6.25 -12.82 -2.78
CA VAL A 11 7.35 -11.97 -2.29
C VAL A 11 7.23 -11.69 -0.78
N MET A 12 6.02 -11.51 -0.24
CA MET A 12 5.84 -11.34 1.21
C MET A 12 6.19 -12.63 1.98
N ASP A 13 5.86 -13.81 1.44
CA ASP A 13 6.25 -15.08 2.03
C ASP A 13 7.78 -15.24 2.00
N ASP A 14 8.43 -14.88 0.89
CA ASP A 14 9.89 -14.87 0.76
C ASP A 14 10.56 -13.84 1.71
N MET A 15 9.88 -12.73 2.04
CA MET A 15 10.35 -11.77 3.06
C MET A 15 10.28 -12.36 4.47
N GLU A 16 9.24 -13.12 4.80
CA GLU A 16 9.10 -13.78 6.11
C GLU A 16 10.16 -14.87 6.31
N LEU A 17 10.54 -15.56 5.23
CA LEU A 17 11.61 -16.55 5.24
C LEU A 17 13.02 -15.93 5.21
N GLY A 18 13.14 -14.60 5.11
CA GLY A 18 14.42 -13.90 5.03
C GLY A 18 15.17 -14.08 3.70
N ILE A 19 14.51 -14.62 2.68
CA ILE A 19 15.03 -14.77 1.31
C ILE A 19 15.08 -13.39 0.63
N VAL A 20 14.03 -12.59 0.79
CA VAL A 20 13.97 -11.21 0.29
C VAL A 20 14.35 -10.25 1.40
N LYS A 21 15.47 -9.55 1.22
CA LYS A 21 16.02 -8.57 2.16
C LYS A 21 15.86 -7.15 1.63
N LYS A 22 16.02 -6.17 2.52
CA LYS A 22 16.15 -4.76 2.15
C LYS A 22 17.47 -4.54 1.40
N LYS A 23 17.62 -3.36 0.79
CA LYS A 23 18.82 -3.00 0.01
C LYS A 23 20.11 -2.96 0.84
N ASP A 24 19.99 -2.62 2.12
CA ASP A 24 21.07 -2.62 3.11
C ASP A 24 21.42 -4.02 3.62
N GLY A 25 20.69 -5.06 3.20
CA GLY A 25 20.89 -6.43 3.64
C GLY A 25 20.07 -6.81 4.88
N ASP A 26 19.33 -5.88 5.47
CA ASP A 26 18.51 -6.15 6.65
C ASP A 26 17.22 -6.90 6.32
N LEU A 27 16.69 -7.60 7.32
CA LEU A 27 15.37 -8.20 7.26
C LEU A 27 14.27 -7.14 7.37
N TYR A 28 13.13 -7.42 6.74
CA TYR A 28 11.92 -6.65 6.96
C TYR A 28 11.34 -6.96 8.34
N SER A 29 10.89 -5.94 9.07
CA SER A 29 10.24 -6.16 10.37
C SER A 29 8.89 -6.86 10.18
N ALA A 30 8.49 -7.70 11.14
CA ALA A 30 7.19 -8.37 11.12
C ALA A 30 6.02 -7.37 10.98
N PHE A 31 6.15 -6.19 11.59
CA PHE A 31 5.18 -5.11 11.43
C PHE A 31 5.07 -4.62 9.98
N THR A 32 6.21 -4.44 9.31
CA THR A 32 6.25 -4.01 7.90
C THR A 32 5.57 -5.02 7.00
N ILE A 33 5.89 -6.30 7.16
CA ILE A 33 5.30 -7.39 6.37
C ILE A 33 3.78 -7.46 6.61
N ARG A 34 3.34 -7.37 7.88
CA ARG A 34 1.91 -7.32 8.24
C ARG A 34 1.20 -6.13 7.57
N SER A 35 1.82 -4.96 7.55
CA SER A 35 1.29 -3.76 6.89
C SER A 35 1.17 -3.96 5.38
N MET A 36 2.19 -4.54 4.73
CA MET A 36 2.15 -4.90 3.30
C MET A 36 1.03 -5.90 3.00
N ARG A 37 0.87 -6.95 3.81
CA ARG A 37 -0.23 -7.93 3.68
C ARG A 37 -1.59 -7.26 3.82
N SER A 38 -1.75 -6.37 4.80
CA SER A 38 -2.98 -5.57 4.96
C SER A 38 -3.28 -4.76 3.70
N ASN A 39 -2.27 -4.11 3.11
CA ASN A 39 -2.44 -3.33 1.89
C ASN A 39 -2.88 -4.21 0.71
N ILE A 40 -2.21 -5.33 0.49
CA ILE A 40 -2.57 -6.26 -0.60
C ILE A 40 -3.98 -6.84 -0.45
N ARG A 41 -4.48 -7.05 0.77
CA ARG A 41 -5.90 -7.44 0.98
C ARG A 41 -6.88 -6.39 0.50
N VAL A 42 -6.57 -5.10 0.68
CA VAL A 42 -7.40 -3.99 0.19
C VAL A 42 -7.35 -3.94 -1.35
N VAL A 43 -6.17 -4.09 -1.94
CA VAL A 43 -6.01 -4.19 -3.40
C VAL A 43 -6.78 -5.39 -3.96
N GLN A 44 -6.74 -6.55 -3.29
CA GLN A 44 -7.51 -7.73 -3.68
C GLN A 44 -9.01 -7.47 -3.63
N SER A 45 -9.49 -6.79 -2.59
CA SER A 45 -10.91 -6.45 -2.48
C SER A 45 -11.36 -5.55 -3.63
N PHE A 46 -10.53 -4.58 -4.00
CA PHE A 46 -10.75 -3.74 -5.19
C PHE A 46 -10.78 -4.57 -6.48
N VAL A 47 -9.80 -5.44 -6.69
CA VAL A 47 -9.71 -6.27 -7.92
C VAL A 47 -10.91 -7.20 -8.03
N VAL A 48 -11.33 -7.85 -6.95
CA VAL A 48 -12.52 -8.71 -6.94
C VAL A 48 -13.78 -7.92 -7.28
N ALA A 49 -13.92 -6.69 -6.76
CA ALA A 49 -15.08 -5.85 -7.00
C ALA A 49 -15.16 -5.29 -8.43
N THR A 50 -14.04 -5.20 -9.15
CA THR A 50 -13.97 -4.44 -10.42
C THR A 50 -13.53 -5.25 -11.63
N ARG A 51 -12.67 -6.26 -11.44
CA ARG A 51 -11.93 -6.93 -12.53
C ARG A 51 -11.85 -8.45 -12.40
N GLY A 52 -12.16 -9.02 -11.23
CA GLY A 52 -12.01 -10.44 -10.90
C GLY A 52 -10.56 -10.88 -10.71
N VAL A 53 -9.73 -10.72 -11.73
CA VAL A 53 -8.28 -11.07 -11.72
C VAL A 53 -7.45 -9.93 -12.28
N LEU A 54 -6.33 -9.61 -11.62
CA LEU A 54 -5.38 -8.60 -12.08
C LEU A 54 -4.12 -9.26 -12.65
N ARG A 55 -4.01 -9.29 -13.98
CA ARG A 55 -2.80 -9.79 -14.65
C ARG A 55 -1.72 -8.71 -14.63
N MET A 56 -0.45 -9.11 -14.63
CA MET A 56 0.67 -8.16 -14.64
C MET A 56 0.60 -7.11 -15.76
N LYS A 57 0.16 -7.51 -16.95
CA LYS A 57 0.04 -6.62 -18.12
C LYS A 57 -1.07 -5.57 -18.01
N ASP A 58 -2.03 -5.78 -17.11
CA ASP A 58 -3.19 -4.89 -16.93
C ASP A 58 -2.91 -3.84 -15.84
N VAL A 59 -1.68 -3.82 -15.29
CA VAL A 59 -1.22 -2.87 -14.29
C VAL A 59 -0.73 -1.59 -15.00
N ASN A 60 -1.62 -0.60 -15.09
CA ASN A 60 -1.37 0.66 -15.78
C ASN A 60 -1.79 1.86 -14.91
N LYS A 61 -1.65 3.09 -15.44
CA LYS A 61 -2.01 4.32 -14.73
C LYS A 61 -3.50 4.38 -14.34
N GLU A 62 -4.38 3.82 -15.18
CA GLU A 62 -5.83 3.80 -14.97
C GLU A 62 -6.19 2.91 -13.77
N LEU A 63 -5.53 1.75 -13.63
CA LEU A 63 -5.69 0.90 -12.43
C LEU A 63 -5.46 1.68 -11.14
N VAL A 64 -4.44 2.55 -11.10
CA VAL A 64 -4.12 3.34 -9.90
C VAL A 64 -5.17 4.43 -9.66
N ALA A 65 -5.73 5.03 -10.72
CA ALA A 65 -6.82 5.99 -10.62
C ALA A 65 -8.12 5.32 -10.15
N ASP A 66 -8.48 4.17 -10.73
CA ASP A 66 -9.64 3.37 -10.31
C ASP A 66 -9.52 2.94 -8.86
N PHE A 67 -8.32 2.52 -8.43
CA PHE A 67 -8.07 2.16 -7.04
C PHE A 67 -8.19 3.37 -6.11
N HIS A 68 -7.75 4.56 -6.53
CA HIS A 68 -7.94 5.79 -5.77
C HIS A 68 -9.44 6.10 -5.60
N GLN A 69 -10.22 6.03 -6.69
CA GLN A 69 -11.65 6.26 -6.63
C GLN A 69 -12.35 5.25 -5.71
N PHE A 70 -12.02 3.97 -5.82
CA PHE A 70 -12.52 2.93 -4.93
C PHE A 70 -12.26 3.22 -3.44
N LEU A 71 -11.13 3.84 -3.10
CA LEU A 71 -10.82 4.22 -1.71
C LEU A 71 -11.62 5.46 -1.26
N LEU A 72 -11.88 6.40 -2.16
CA LEU A 72 -12.74 7.57 -1.91
C LEU A 72 -14.19 7.14 -1.69
N ASP A 73 -14.70 6.22 -2.52
CA ASP A 73 -16.08 5.71 -2.41
C ASP A 73 -16.33 4.96 -1.09
N LYS A 74 -15.26 4.42 -0.49
CA LYS A 74 -15.30 3.82 0.86
C LYS A 74 -15.19 4.83 2.01
N ASN A 75 -15.16 6.12 1.70
CA ASN A 75 -15.06 7.22 2.65
C ASN A 75 -13.89 7.05 3.65
N LEU A 76 -12.73 6.63 3.14
CA LEU A 76 -11.52 6.47 3.97
C LEU A 76 -10.83 7.82 4.22
N ALA A 77 -10.24 8.00 5.40
CA ALA A 77 -9.45 9.19 5.71
C ALA A 77 -8.28 9.38 4.72
N LYS A 78 -7.92 10.63 4.38
CA LYS A 78 -6.94 10.91 3.31
C LYS A 78 -5.56 10.30 3.59
N ASN A 79 -5.14 10.29 4.86
CA ASN A 79 -3.88 9.65 5.26
C ASN A 79 -3.91 8.14 5.03
N THR A 80 -5.05 7.49 5.24
CA THR A 80 -5.24 6.07 4.90
C THR A 80 -5.18 5.87 3.40
N ILE A 81 -5.87 6.70 2.60
CA ILE A 81 -5.87 6.63 1.14
C ILE A 81 -4.44 6.76 0.59
N SER A 82 -3.70 7.78 1.04
CA SER A 82 -2.31 8.01 0.66
C SER A 82 -1.42 6.80 1.01
N GLY A 83 -1.57 6.25 2.21
CA GLY A 83 -0.86 5.03 2.63
C GLY A 83 -1.17 3.82 1.74
N ARG A 84 -2.44 3.62 1.37
CA ARG A 84 -2.85 2.52 0.49
C ARG A 84 -2.28 2.69 -0.92
N LEU A 85 -2.38 3.88 -1.50
CA LEU A 85 -1.83 4.19 -2.83
C LEU A 85 -0.31 4.04 -2.88
N ASN A 86 0.39 4.47 -1.83
CA ASN A 86 1.84 4.30 -1.72
C ASN A 86 2.24 2.82 -1.65
N GLY A 87 1.49 1.98 -0.93
CA GLY A 87 1.78 0.56 -0.91
C GLY A 87 1.47 -0.16 -2.23
N LEU A 88 0.42 0.21 -2.97
CA LEU A 88 0.23 -0.30 -4.34
C LEU A 88 1.42 0.07 -5.24
N ARG A 89 1.83 1.34 -5.19
CA ARG A 89 2.97 1.84 -5.99
C ARG A 89 4.30 1.21 -5.63
N PHE A 90 4.51 0.84 -4.38
CA PHE A 90 5.69 0.09 -3.96
C PHE A 90 5.82 -1.21 -4.78
N TRP A 91 4.73 -1.98 -4.89
CA TRP A 91 4.71 -3.23 -5.65
C TRP A 91 4.89 -3.01 -7.15
N ILE A 92 4.22 -2.00 -7.71
CA ILE A 92 4.40 -1.61 -9.12
C ILE A 92 5.87 -1.29 -9.40
N ARG A 93 6.49 -0.42 -8.61
CA ARG A 93 7.91 -0.05 -8.77
C ARG A 93 8.83 -1.25 -8.63
N ARG A 94 8.57 -2.13 -7.66
CA ARG A 94 9.36 -3.34 -7.46
C ARG A 94 9.32 -4.21 -8.72
N PHE A 95 8.13 -4.49 -9.25
CA PHE A 95 7.97 -5.36 -10.40
C PHE A 95 8.42 -4.72 -11.72
N CYS A 96 8.41 -3.38 -11.84
CA CYS A 96 9.15 -2.69 -12.90
C CYS A 96 10.64 -2.94 -12.81
N GLY A 97 11.23 -2.82 -11.61
CA GLY A 97 12.65 -3.11 -11.38
C GLY A 97 13.04 -4.56 -11.68
N GLU A 98 12.14 -5.51 -11.41
CA GLU A 98 12.28 -6.92 -11.77
C GLU A 98 11.94 -7.23 -13.25
N LYS A 99 11.58 -6.21 -14.06
CA LYS A 99 11.14 -6.36 -15.47
C LYS A 99 9.93 -7.31 -15.66
N LEU A 100 9.08 -7.43 -14.64
CA LEU A 100 7.88 -8.28 -14.66
C LEU A 100 6.64 -7.53 -15.17
N LEU A 101 6.68 -6.20 -15.16
CA LEU A 101 5.65 -5.34 -15.75
C LEU A 101 6.30 -4.06 -16.29
N ASP A 102 5.67 -3.48 -17.30
CA ASP A 102 6.02 -2.16 -17.83
C ASP A 102 4.96 -1.15 -17.40
N TYR A 103 5.37 -0.11 -16.67
CA TYR A 103 4.45 0.88 -16.10
C TYR A 103 4.90 2.29 -16.48
N CYS A 104 4.16 2.90 -17.38
CA CYS A 104 4.31 4.31 -17.77
C CYS A 104 3.28 5.18 -17.03
N GLY A 105 3.49 5.43 -15.74
CA GLY A 105 2.62 6.30 -14.95
C GLY A 105 3.40 7.22 -14.01
N GLU A 106 2.90 8.42 -13.79
CA GLU A 106 3.58 9.44 -12.98
C GLU A 106 3.61 9.10 -11.49
N ARG A 107 4.58 9.70 -10.77
CA ARG A 107 4.58 9.77 -9.31
C ARG A 107 3.48 10.75 -8.87
N GLY A 108 2.22 10.32 -8.84
CA GLY A 108 1.14 11.21 -8.40
C GLY A 108 1.38 11.73 -6.97
N LYS A 109 1.21 13.03 -6.78
CA LYS A 109 1.24 13.69 -5.48
C LYS A 109 -0.17 13.61 -4.91
N TYR A 110 -0.38 12.83 -3.85
CA TYR A 110 -1.68 12.80 -3.17
C TYR A 110 -1.63 13.77 -1.99
N PRO A 111 -2.62 14.66 -1.84
CA PRO A 111 -2.67 15.57 -0.70
C PRO A 111 -2.76 14.75 0.58
N MET A 112 -1.82 14.99 1.50
CA MET A 112 -1.87 14.44 2.85
C MET A 112 -2.73 15.35 3.72
N GLU A 113 -3.50 14.76 4.63
CA GLU A 113 -4.20 15.52 5.65
C GLU A 113 -3.21 15.94 6.72
N ILE A 114 -3.07 17.25 6.94
CA ILE A 114 -2.33 17.78 8.07
C ILE A 114 -3.17 17.51 9.31
N THR A 115 -2.85 16.44 10.03
CA THR A 115 -3.37 16.20 11.37
C THR A 115 -2.50 17.00 12.34
N THR A 116 -3.03 18.09 12.88
CA THR A 116 -2.41 18.77 14.02
C THR A 116 -2.60 17.88 15.24
N ALA A 117 -1.55 17.17 15.64
CA ALA A 117 -1.53 16.51 16.94
C ALA A 117 -1.48 17.62 18.00
N ILE A 118 -2.59 17.84 18.70
CA ILE A 118 -2.62 18.74 19.85
C ILE A 118 -2.05 17.94 21.03
N ALA A 119 -0.87 18.31 21.49
CA ALA A 119 -0.33 17.79 22.73
C ALA A 119 -1.01 18.53 23.89
N LEU A 120 -1.66 17.79 24.79
CA LEU A 120 -2.19 18.35 26.02
C LEU A 120 -1.03 18.65 26.97
N SER A 121 -1.09 19.79 27.66
CA SER A 121 -0.22 20.06 28.79
C SER A 121 -0.52 19.09 29.94
N ILE A 122 0.42 18.94 30.88
CA ILE A 122 0.19 18.12 32.09
C ILE A 122 -1.02 18.64 32.89
N GLU A 123 -1.26 19.95 32.87
CA GLU A 123 -2.39 20.59 33.55
C GLU A 123 -3.72 20.27 32.87
N GLU A 124 -3.76 20.29 31.54
CA GLU A 124 -4.94 19.91 30.73
C GLU A 124 -5.23 18.40 30.82
N LEU A 125 -4.20 17.57 30.98
CA LEU A 125 -4.39 16.15 31.26
C LEU A 125 -5.01 15.93 32.64
N ARG A 126 -4.55 16.64 33.68
CA ARG A 126 -5.07 16.47 35.04
C ARG A 126 -6.56 16.79 35.15
N THR A 127 -7.07 17.79 34.44
CA THR A 127 -8.50 18.16 34.48
C THR A 127 -9.43 17.12 33.84
N LEU A 128 -8.91 16.23 32.98
CA LEU A 128 -9.69 15.15 32.36
C LEU A 128 -9.82 13.89 33.23
N TYR A 129 -8.98 13.76 34.26
CA TYR A 129 -8.94 12.59 35.15
C TYR A 129 -9.41 12.91 36.59
N ILE A 130 -10.12 14.03 36.78
CA ILE A 130 -10.76 14.46 38.04
C ILE A 130 -12.28 14.39 37.88
#